data_AF-A0AAU9XIK7-F1
#
_entry.id   AF-A0AAU9XIK7-F1
#
_cell.length_a   1.000
_cell.length_b   1.000
_cell.length_c   1.000
_cell.angle_alpha   90.00
_cell.angle_beta   90.00
_cell.angle_gamma   90.00
#
_symmetry.space_group_name_H-M   'P 1'
#
loop_
_entity.id
_entity.type
_entity.pdbx_description
1 polymer ?
#
loop_
_entity_poly.entity_id
_entity_poly.type
_entity_poly.pdbx_seq_one_letter_code
_entity_poly.pdbx_strand_id
1 'polypeptide(L)'
;MEKKKTSRLSTGATAHVKEDCVLEDNTGSSMIHIWEPLVHTLTTGKSYCFTNLTVKNFQGSTYLSTSPNTTANLTTQTVQTLTGPDMLKSPEKEVTASEFNLVSKLNIFCSCKVCKKRLNDVESFTCTTLKCENCGTRQRSRDIKLQASAKISITESEGDNSKEMWIQAFTEQLETLLAGSTLSLKDKIDDIEVYLMSLEDICLVYNVQTTNITKIL
;
A
#
# COMPACT_ATOMS: atom_id res chain seq x y z
N MET A 1 -15.26 -23.82 38.17
CA MET A 1 -15.48 -23.21 36.84
C MET A 1 -14.46 -23.77 35.86
N GLU A 2 -14.92 -24.55 34.91
CA GLU A 2 -14.07 -25.17 33.89
C GLU A 2 -13.66 -24.12 32.85
N LYS A 3 -12.36 -23.84 32.73
CA LYS A 3 -11.84 -22.87 31.76
C LYS A 3 -11.82 -23.52 30.38
N LYS A 4 -12.83 -23.22 29.54
CA LYS A 4 -12.84 -23.66 28.14
C LYS A 4 -11.94 -22.74 27.31
N LYS A 5 -10.88 -23.30 26.72
CA LYS A 5 -10.08 -22.65 25.67
C LYS A 5 -10.70 -22.99 24.32
N THR A 6 -11.06 -21.98 23.54
CA THR A 6 -11.40 -22.12 22.12
C THR A 6 -10.18 -21.77 21.28
N SER A 7 -9.70 -22.73 20.50
CA SER A 7 -8.74 -22.49 19.42
C SER A 7 -9.50 -22.30 18.11
N ARG A 8 -9.19 -21.24 17.37
CA ARG A 8 -9.65 -21.08 15.98
C ARG A 8 -8.51 -21.48 15.06
N LEU A 9 -8.73 -22.51 14.24
CA LEU A 9 -7.85 -22.81 13.11
C LEU A 9 -8.13 -21.80 12.00
N SER A 10 -7.08 -21.26 11.38
CA SER A 10 -7.20 -20.55 10.10
C SER A 10 -7.76 -21.51 9.06
N THR A 11 -8.93 -21.21 8.51
CA THR A 11 -9.62 -22.06 7.53
C THR A 11 -9.01 -22.00 6.14
N GLY A 12 -8.00 -21.14 5.90
CA GLY A 12 -7.39 -20.95 4.58
C GLY A 12 -8.31 -20.31 3.54
N ALA A 13 -9.57 -20.01 3.90
CA ALA A 13 -10.50 -19.29 3.06
C ALA A 13 -10.10 -17.81 2.99
N THR A 14 -10.09 -17.27 1.78
CA THR A 14 -9.87 -15.84 1.55
C THR A 14 -11.07 -15.08 2.11
N ALA A 15 -10.85 -14.23 3.11
CA ALA A 15 -11.87 -13.33 3.62
C ALA A 15 -11.69 -11.96 2.97
N HIS A 16 -12.76 -11.39 2.43
CA HIS A 16 -12.71 -10.03 1.89
C HIS A 16 -12.86 -9.00 3.01
N VAL A 17 -12.06 -7.95 2.93
CA VAL A 17 -12.14 -6.76 3.78
C VAL A 17 -12.24 -5.54 2.89
N LYS A 18 -13.12 -4.62 3.29
CA LYS A 18 -13.20 -3.28 2.72
C LYS A 18 -12.57 -2.31 3.72
N GLU A 19 -11.48 -1.66 3.31
CA GLU A 19 -10.64 -0.82 4.17
C GLU A 19 -10.86 0.68 3.91
N ASP A 20 -11.45 1.02 2.76
CA ASP A 20 -11.84 2.36 2.32
C ASP A 20 -13.25 2.73 2.82
N CYS A 21 -13.50 2.57 4.13
CA CYS A 21 -14.79 2.90 4.72
C CYS A 21 -14.62 3.85 5.91
N VAL A 22 -15.55 4.80 6.01
CA VAL A 22 -15.64 5.76 7.11
C VAL A 22 -16.99 5.63 7.78
N LEU A 23 -16.97 5.61 9.11
CA LEU A 23 -18.14 5.74 9.96
C LEU A 23 -18.16 7.16 10.51
N GLU A 24 -19.29 7.83 10.40
CA GLU A 24 -19.47 9.21 10.84
C GLU A 24 -20.76 9.35 11.64
N ASP A 25 -20.67 10.09 12.74
CA ASP A 25 -21.80 10.53 13.55
C ASP A 25 -21.69 12.03 13.83
N ASN A 26 -22.52 12.54 14.74
CA ASN A 26 -22.52 13.96 15.11
C ASN A 26 -21.30 14.39 15.95
N THR A 27 -20.45 13.45 16.38
CA THR A 27 -19.25 13.71 17.18
C THR A 27 -17.98 13.68 16.35
N GLY A 28 -17.99 13.01 15.20
CA GLY A 28 -16.89 12.98 14.27
C GLY A 28 -16.92 11.78 13.34
N SER A 29 -15.77 11.52 12.73
CA SER A 29 -15.59 10.47 11.74
C SER A 29 -14.39 9.59 12.08
N SER A 30 -14.46 8.32 11.69
CA SER A 30 -13.41 7.34 11.94
C SER A 30 -13.35 6.29 10.83
N MET A 31 -12.13 5.86 10.49
CA MET A 31 -11.93 4.75 9.56
C MET A 31 -12.47 3.45 10.14
N ILE A 32 -13.12 2.65 9.32
CA ILE A 32 -13.62 1.33 9.69
C ILE A 32 -13.25 0.27 8.65
N HIS A 33 -12.66 -0.84 9.09
CA HIS A 33 -12.44 -2.02 8.24
C HIS A 33 -13.65 -2.94 8.37
N ILE A 34 -14.35 -3.16 7.26
CA ILE A 34 -15.54 -3.99 7.19
C ILE A 34 -15.13 -5.35 6.61
N TRP A 35 -15.25 -6.39 7.41
CA TRP A 35 -15.02 -7.78 6.99
C TRP A 35 -16.32 -8.45 6.53
N GLU A 36 -16.18 -9.51 5.75
CA GLU A 36 -17.30 -10.40 5.41
C GLU A 36 -18.00 -10.97 6.66
N PRO A 37 -19.33 -11.16 6.60
CA PRO A 37 -20.20 -10.96 5.43
C PRO A 37 -20.70 -9.51 5.24
N LEU A 38 -20.40 -8.60 6.19
CA LEU A 38 -21.00 -7.26 6.23
C LEU A 38 -20.61 -6.37 5.03
N VAL A 39 -19.49 -6.66 4.37
CA VAL A 39 -19.08 -5.98 3.12
C VAL A 39 -20.18 -6.01 2.06
N HIS A 40 -20.93 -7.12 1.99
CA HIS A 40 -21.95 -7.34 0.97
C HIS A 40 -23.35 -6.88 1.38
N THR A 41 -23.57 -6.59 2.67
CA THR A 41 -24.89 -6.21 3.18
C THR A 41 -25.01 -4.72 3.45
N LEU A 42 -23.89 -4.05 3.74
CA LEU A 42 -23.85 -2.61 3.98
C LEU A 42 -23.86 -1.85 2.66
N THR A 43 -24.69 -0.83 2.58
CA THR A 43 -24.87 0.01 1.38
C THR A 43 -24.45 1.44 1.69
N THR A 44 -23.66 2.02 0.78
CA THR A 44 -23.22 3.43 0.88
C THR A 44 -24.42 4.38 0.97
N GLY A 45 -24.33 5.40 1.82
CA GLY A 45 -25.37 6.41 2.02
C GLY A 45 -26.54 5.97 2.90
N LYS A 46 -26.47 4.77 3.48
CA LYS A 46 -27.42 4.30 4.50
C LYS A 46 -26.81 4.42 5.89
N SER A 47 -27.66 4.60 6.89
CA SER A 47 -27.26 4.68 8.29
C SER A 47 -27.45 3.33 8.99
N TYR A 48 -26.49 2.97 9.84
CA TYR A 48 -26.52 1.70 10.56
C TYR A 48 -26.18 1.88 12.04
N CYS A 49 -26.85 1.12 12.89
CA CYS A 49 -26.47 0.92 14.29
C CYS A 49 -25.58 -0.34 14.37
N PHE A 50 -24.30 -0.14 14.68
CA PHE A 50 -23.35 -1.23 14.86
C PHE A 50 -23.27 -1.65 16.33
N THR A 51 -23.10 -2.94 16.58
CA THR A 51 -22.73 -3.48 17.89
C THR A 51 -21.50 -4.38 17.77
N ASN A 52 -20.71 -4.49 18.84
CA ASN A 52 -19.49 -5.32 18.91
C ASN A 52 -18.43 -4.96 17.84
N LEU A 53 -18.21 -3.66 17.60
CA LEU A 53 -17.03 -3.21 16.85
C LEU A 53 -15.77 -3.40 17.70
N THR A 54 -14.64 -3.63 17.02
CA THR A 54 -13.32 -3.73 17.65
C THR A 54 -12.52 -2.48 17.35
N VAL A 55 -11.95 -1.85 18.37
CA VAL A 55 -10.95 -0.79 18.18
C VAL A 55 -9.60 -1.44 17.93
N LYS A 56 -8.92 -1.07 16.83
CA LYS A 56 -7.58 -1.52 16.48
C LYS A 56 -6.63 -0.33 16.47
N ASN A 57 -5.39 -0.57 16.88
CA ASN A 57 -4.29 0.36 16.70
C ASN A 57 -3.19 -0.35 15.89
N PHE A 58 -2.78 0.24 14.77
CA PHE A 58 -1.71 -0.27 13.93
C PHE A 58 -0.83 0.89 13.47
N GLN A 59 0.47 0.79 13.73
CA GLN A 59 1.46 1.83 13.38
C GLN A 59 1.04 3.24 13.84
N GLY A 60 0.45 3.35 15.03
CA GLY A 60 -0.01 4.63 15.60
C GLY A 60 -1.36 5.12 15.09
N SER A 61 -1.95 4.49 14.06
CA SER A 61 -3.29 4.80 13.58
C SER A 61 -4.35 3.97 14.31
N THR A 62 -5.37 4.63 14.85
CA THR A 62 -6.51 3.98 15.50
C THR A 62 -7.70 3.94 14.55
N TYR A 63 -8.28 2.76 14.35
CA TYR A 63 -9.44 2.55 13.48
C TYR A 63 -10.38 1.48 14.05
N LEU A 64 -11.62 1.47 13.57
CA LEU A 64 -12.62 0.48 13.93
C LEU A 64 -12.52 -0.73 12.98
N SER A 65 -12.87 -1.90 13.46
CA SER A 65 -12.92 -3.12 12.64
C SER A 65 -14.15 -3.90 13.03
N THR A 66 -14.87 -4.41 12.04
CA THR A 66 -15.86 -5.46 12.31
C THR A 66 -15.16 -6.74 12.74
N SER A 67 -15.89 -7.57 13.47
CA SER A 67 -15.49 -8.88 13.94
C SER A 67 -16.60 -9.88 13.57
N PRO A 68 -16.36 -11.20 13.70
CA PRO A 68 -17.40 -12.21 13.47
C PRO A 68 -18.66 -12.05 14.35
N ASN A 69 -18.59 -11.27 15.44
CA ASN A 69 -19.71 -11.01 16.34
C ASN A 69 -20.35 -9.63 16.12
N THR A 70 -19.85 -8.85 15.15
CA THR A 70 -20.40 -7.55 14.82
C THR A 70 -21.76 -7.70 14.15
N THR A 71 -22.73 -6.92 14.59
CA THR A 71 -24.02 -6.79 13.90
C THR A 71 -24.21 -5.34 13.46
N ALA A 72 -24.91 -5.14 12.36
CA ALA A 72 -25.22 -3.83 11.81
C ALA A 72 -26.70 -3.81 11.38
N ASN A 73 -27.50 -2.97 12.03
CA ASN A 73 -28.93 -2.86 11.76
C ASN A 73 -29.22 -1.51 11.11
N LEU A 74 -29.98 -1.51 10.01
CA LEU A 74 -30.38 -0.28 9.32
C LEU A 74 -31.15 0.63 10.29
N THR A 75 -30.83 1.92 10.27
CA THR A 75 -31.54 2.94 11.07
C THR A 75 -31.97 4.11 10.20
N THR A 76 -32.97 4.85 10.66
CA THR A 76 -33.48 6.07 10.02
C THR A 76 -32.76 7.34 10.49
N GLN A 77 -31.85 7.23 11.45
CA GLN A 77 -31.08 8.36 11.93
C GLN A 77 -30.18 8.89 10.81
N THR A 78 -30.29 10.18 10.52
CA THR A 78 -29.52 10.84 9.45
C THR A 78 -28.58 11.86 10.05
N VAL A 79 -27.35 11.90 9.52
CA VAL A 79 -26.39 12.96 9.77
C VAL A 79 -26.54 13.97 8.64
N GLN A 80 -26.77 15.25 8.97
CA GLN A 80 -27.14 16.27 7.98
C GLN A 80 -25.98 16.68 7.06
N THR A 81 -24.74 16.58 7.56
CA THR A 81 -23.53 16.93 6.82
C THR A 81 -22.50 15.83 7.01
N LEU A 82 -22.06 15.21 5.91
CA LEU A 82 -21.02 14.20 5.93
C LEU A 82 -19.69 14.84 5.51
N THR A 83 -18.72 14.82 6.41
CA THR A 83 -17.32 15.25 6.20
C THR A 83 -16.36 14.07 6.14
N GLY A 84 -16.79 12.90 6.64
CA GLY A 84 -16.05 11.65 6.66
C GLY A 84 -15.56 11.17 5.28
N PRO A 85 -16.30 11.34 4.16
CA PRO A 85 -15.79 10.98 2.84
C PRO A 85 -14.51 11.72 2.44
N ASP A 86 -14.26 12.91 2.97
CA ASP A 86 -12.99 13.62 2.73
C ASP A 86 -11.80 12.91 3.41
N MET A 87 -12.02 12.09 4.43
CA MET A 87 -10.97 11.24 5.03
C MET A 87 -10.52 10.12 4.09
N LEU A 88 -11.36 9.71 3.14
CA LEU A 88 -11.01 8.72 2.11
C LEU A 88 -10.18 9.34 0.98
N LYS A 89 -10.12 10.67 0.90
CA LYS A 89 -9.21 11.34 -0.03
C LYS A 89 -7.79 11.15 0.51
N SER A 90 -6.98 10.40 -0.25
CA SER A 90 -5.53 10.40 -0.08
C SER A 90 -5.05 11.84 -0.19
N PRO A 91 -4.50 12.46 0.87
CA PRO A 91 -3.91 13.78 0.73
C PRO A 91 -2.66 13.59 -0.13
N GLU A 92 -2.78 13.94 -1.41
CA GLU A 92 -1.68 13.96 -2.34
C GLU A 92 -1.04 15.34 -2.31
N LYS A 93 0.29 15.36 -2.38
CA LYS A 93 1.06 16.59 -2.49
C LYS A 93 2.00 16.47 -3.67
N GLU A 94 2.01 17.52 -4.47
CA GLU A 94 2.96 17.69 -5.57
C GLU A 94 4.22 18.38 -5.04
N VAL A 95 5.37 17.89 -5.47
CA VAL A 95 6.68 18.44 -5.13
C VAL A 95 7.61 18.32 -6.33
N THR A 96 8.41 19.37 -6.54
CA THR A 96 9.52 19.35 -7.48
C THR A 96 10.80 19.12 -6.68
N ALA A 97 11.42 17.96 -6.87
CA ALA A 97 12.72 17.66 -6.30
C ALA A 97 13.80 18.14 -7.29
N SER A 98 14.61 19.12 -6.88
CA SER A 98 15.73 19.60 -7.68
C SER A 98 16.73 18.49 -7.99
N GLU A 99 16.96 17.60 -7.02
CA GLU A 99 17.77 16.39 -7.13
C GLU A 99 17.27 15.36 -6.11
N PHE A 100 17.70 14.10 -6.28
CA PHE A 100 17.55 13.10 -5.24
C PHE A 100 18.78 13.12 -4.33
N ASN A 101 18.59 13.48 -3.07
CA ASN A 101 19.70 13.62 -2.12
C ASN A 101 20.33 12.27 -1.76
N LEU A 102 19.51 11.22 -1.68
CA LEU A 102 19.93 9.86 -1.36
C LEU A 102 19.00 8.83 -2.00
N VAL A 103 19.54 7.71 -2.44
CA VAL A 103 18.78 6.50 -2.81
C VAL A 103 19.17 5.39 -1.84
N SER A 104 18.18 4.67 -1.31
CA SER A 104 18.43 3.56 -0.40
C SER A 104 17.43 2.43 -0.58
N LYS A 105 17.84 1.23 -0.16
CA LYS A 105 16.99 0.03 -0.16
C LYS A 105 16.37 -0.27 -1.53
N LEU A 106 17.09 0.04 -2.62
CA LEU A 106 16.67 -0.42 -3.94
C LEU A 106 16.67 -1.95 -3.93
N ASN A 107 15.48 -2.50 -4.12
CA ASN A 107 15.25 -3.93 -4.05
C ASN A 107 14.45 -4.35 -5.27
N ILE A 108 15.11 -5.09 -6.16
CA ILE A 108 14.51 -5.66 -7.36
C ILE A 108 14.29 -7.14 -7.11
N PHE A 109 13.07 -7.59 -7.35
CA PHE A 109 12.66 -8.97 -7.10
C PHE A 109 11.62 -9.40 -8.10
N CYS A 110 11.33 -10.70 -8.10
CA CYS A 110 10.19 -11.22 -8.82
C CYS A 110 9.34 -12.10 -7.92
N SER A 111 8.09 -12.32 -8.34
CA SER A 111 7.11 -13.09 -7.59
C SER A 111 6.61 -14.26 -8.42
N CYS A 112 6.29 -15.37 -7.74
CA CYS A 112 5.69 -16.53 -8.39
C CYS A 112 4.33 -16.15 -9.00
N LYS A 113 4.09 -16.51 -10.27
CA LYS A 113 2.80 -16.22 -10.91
C LYS A 113 1.60 -16.88 -10.22
N VAL A 114 1.83 -18.05 -9.63
CA VAL A 114 0.80 -18.87 -8.98
C VAL A 114 0.56 -18.42 -7.54
N CYS A 115 1.56 -18.53 -6.66
CA CYS A 115 1.37 -18.26 -5.23
C CYS A 115 1.72 -16.83 -4.80
N LYS A 116 2.15 -15.96 -5.72
CA LYS A 116 2.51 -14.55 -5.49
C LYS A 116 3.63 -14.30 -4.49
N LYS A 117 4.26 -15.34 -3.93
CA LYS A 117 5.42 -15.19 -3.04
C LYS A 117 6.67 -14.79 -3.82
N ARG A 118 7.52 -14.00 -3.16
CA ARG A 118 8.83 -13.58 -3.66
C ARG A 118 9.71 -14.79 -4.00
N LEU A 119 10.49 -14.65 -5.05
CA LEU A 119 11.51 -15.61 -5.47
C LEU A 119 12.88 -15.08 -5.05
N ASN A 120 13.72 -15.95 -4.47
CA ASN A 120 14.95 -15.54 -3.80
C ASN A 120 16.16 -15.41 -4.74
N ASP A 121 16.12 -15.97 -5.95
CA ASP A 121 17.24 -15.92 -6.88
C ASP A 121 17.20 -14.68 -7.78
N VAL A 122 18.04 -13.70 -7.48
CA VAL A 122 18.30 -12.52 -8.33
C VAL A 122 19.30 -12.85 -9.45
N GLU A 123 20.12 -13.89 -9.29
CA GLU A 123 21.05 -14.40 -10.33
C GLU A 123 20.33 -15.08 -11.50
N SER A 124 19.01 -15.24 -11.40
CA SER A 124 18.17 -16.02 -12.31
C SER A 124 17.71 -15.31 -13.58
N PHE A 125 18.01 -14.02 -13.76
CA PHE A 125 17.63 -13.30 -14.99
C PHE A 125 18.39 -13.79 -16.23
N THR A 126 19.50 -14.52 -16.04
CA THR A 126 20.22 -15.23 -17.11
C THR A 126 19.67 -16.63 -17.37
N CYS A 127 18.85 -17.17 -16.46
CA CYS A 127 18.31 -18.53 -16.57
C CYS A 127 17.02 -18.52 -17.40
N THR A 128 16.79 -19.57 -18.18
CA THR A 128 15.57 -19.71 -19.01
C THR A 128 14.32 -20.04 -18.19
N THR A 129 14.48 -20.68 -17.01
CA THR A 129 13.37 -21.06 -16.12
C THR A 129 13.71 -20.92 -14.63
N LEU A 130 12.69 -20.64 -13.83
CA LEU A 130 12.75 -20.45 -12.39
C LEU A 130 11.79 -21.40 -11.68
N LYS A 131 12.24 -22.06 -10.61
CA LYS A 131 11.41 -22.91 -9.76
C LYS A 131 11.05 -22.14 -8.48
N CYS A 132 9.77 -22.03 -8.17
CA CYS A 132 9.32 -21.44 -6.91
C CYS A 132 9.53 -22.44 -5.77
N GLU A 133 10.35 -22.06 -4.78
CA GLU A 133 10.60 -22.89 -3.59
C GLU A 133 9.36 -23.08 -2.73
N ASN A 134 8.43 -22.12 -2.74
CA ASN A 134 7.25 -22.16 -1.89
C ASN A 134 6.13 -23.07 -2.41
N CYS A 135 5.95 -23.19 -3.73
CA CYS A 135 4.85 -23.98 -4.31
C CYS A 135 5.31 -25.02 -5.35
N GLY A 136 6.61 -25.12 -5.61
CA GLY A 136 7.18 -26.08 -6.56
C GLY A 136 6.99 -25.74 -8.04
N THR A 137 6.21 -24.71 -8.38
CA THR A 137 5.91 -24.34 -9.78
C THR A 137 7.18 -23.89 -10.51
N ARG A 138 7.41 -24.44 -11.71
CA ARG A 138 8.46 -23.97 -12.63
C ARG A 138 7.86 -23.04 -13.68
N GLN A 139 8.46 -21.88 -13.89
CA GLN A 139 7.99 -20.83 -14.79
C GLN A 139 9.14 -20.31 -15.65
N ARG A 140 8.85 -19.84 -16.87
CA ARG A 140 9.87 -19.27 -17.76
C ARG A 140 10.26 -17.89 -17.27
N SER A 141 11.55 -17.59 -17.21
CA SER A 141 12.04 -16.31 -16.67
C SER A 141 11.57 -15.11 -17.49
N ARG A 142 11.49 -15.26 -18.83
CA ARG A 142 10.99 -14.21 -19.74
C ARG A 142 9.54 -13.80 -19.46
N ASP A 143 8.74 -14.69 -18.88
CA ASP A 143 7.33 -14.42 -18.64
C ASP A 143 7.13 -13.74 -17.27
N ILE A 144 8.16 -13.64 -16.44
CA ILE A 144 8.09 -13.09 -15.08
C ILE A 144 8.27 -11.58 -15.13
N LYS A 145 7.31 -10.85 -14.55
CA LYS A 145 7.42 -9.40 -14.37
C LYS A 145 8.33 -9.10 -13.18
N LEU A 146 9.28 -8.20 -13.38
CA LEU A 146 10.09 -7.63 -12.32
C LEU A 146 9.25 -6.69 -11.47
N GLN A 147 9.54 -6.67 -10.18
CA GLN A 147 8.98 -5.75 -9.22
C GLN A 147 10.15 -5.07 -8.52
N ALA A 148 10.01 -3.78 -8.26
CA ALA A 148 11.02 -3.00 -7.60
C ALA A 148 10.42 -2.08 -6.55
N SER A 149 11.23 -1.74 -5.56
CA SER A 149 10.94 -0.70 -4.58
C SER A 149 12.23 0.00 -4.19
N ALA A 150 12.19 1.31 -3.98
CA ALA A 150 13.31 2.09 -3.46
C ALA A 150 12.81 3.15 -2.49
N LYS A 151 13.67 3.56 -1.56
CA LYS A 151 13.49 4.78 -0.77
C LYS A 151 14.37 5.88 -1.33
N ILE A 152 13.78 7.03 -1.59
CA ILE A 152 14.45 8.18 -2.18
C ILE A 152 14.32 9.34 -1.19
N SER A 153 15.42 10.02 -0.90
CA SER A 153 15.42 11.23 -0.08
C SER A 153 15.30 12.44 -1.01
N ILE A 154 14.36 13.32 -0.70
CA ILE A 154 14.15 14.58 -1.41
C ILE A 154 14.13 15.74 -0.42
N THR A 155 14.48 16.92 -0.90
CA THR A 155 14.32 18.16 -0.13
C THR A 155 13.03 18.84 -0.54
N GLU A 156 12.10 18.93 0.40
CA GLU A 156 10.87 19.68 0.23
C GLU A 156 11.07 21.12 0.70
N SER A 157 10.74 22.08 -0.16
CA SER A 157 10.80 23.50 0.17
C SER A 157 9.39 24.02 0.47
N GLU A 158 9.14 24.42 1.71
CA GLU A 158 7.92 25.13 2.10
C GLU A 158 8.30 26.53 2.61
N GLY A 159 8.24 27.53 1.72
CA GLY A 159 8.68 28.89 2.03
C GLY A 159 10.19 28.94 2.28
N ASP A 160 10.61 29.54 3.40
CA ASP A 160 12.03 29.67 3.79
C ASP A 160 12.59 28.42 4.50
N ASN A 161 11.77 27.39 4.75
CA ASN A 161 12.19 26.16 5.40
C ASN A 161 12.32 25.02 4.39
N SER A 162 13.54 24.49 4.27
CA SER A 162 13.83 23.25 3.54
C SER A 162 13.84 22.06 4.49
N LYS A 163 13.06 21.02 4.20
CA LYS A 163 13.02 19.78 4.98
C LYS A 163 13.37 18.59 4.11
N GLU A 164 14.35 17.81 4.56
CA GLU A 164 14.65 16.52 3.96
C GLU A 164 13.61 15.47 4.38
N MET A 165 13.11 14.69 3.42
CA MET A 165 12.15 13.61 3.68
C MET A 165 12.35 12.40 2.77
N TRP A 166 12.02 11.23 3.30
CA TRP A 166 12.07 9.97 2.55
C TRP A 166 10.72 9.63 1.94
N ILE A 167 10.71 9.46 0.62
CA ILE A 167 9.58 8.97 -0.17
C ILE A 167 9.88 7.56 -0.69
N GLN A 168 8.82 6.80 -0.97
CA GLN A 168 8.93 5.42 -1.44
C GLN A 168 8.39 5.28 -2.87
N ALA A 169 9.27 4.82 -3.76
CA ALA A 169 8.95 4.52 -5.15
C ALA A 169 8.73 3.02 -5.32
N PHE A 170 7.74 2.63 -6.12
CA PHE A 170 7.51 1.26 -6.52
C PHE A 170 7.78 1.09 -8.02
N THR A 171 7.67 -0.16 -8.49
CA THR A 171 7.96 -0.60 -9.86
C THR A 171 7.56 0.41 -10.94
N GLU A 172 6.32 0.90 -10.96
CA GLU A 172 5.84 1.79 -12.02
C GLU A 172 6.53 3.15 -11.99
N GLN A 173 6.73 3.72 -10.79
CA GLN A 173 7.43 4.98 -10.62
C GLN A 173 8.92 4.84 -11.00
N LEU A 174 9.56 3.74 -10.60
CA LEU A 174 10.96 3.46 -10.97
C LEU A 174 11.12 3.25 -12.48
N GLU A 175 10.22 2.49 -13.13
CA GLU A 175 10.21 2.34 -14.59
C GLU A 175 10.02 3.68 -15.29
N THR A 176 9.18 4.57 -14.75
CA THR A 176 8.96 5.92 -15.30
C THR A 176 10.21 6.79 -15.18
N LEU A 177 10.87 6.79 -14.02
CA LEU A 177 12.13 7.54 -13.81
C LEU A 177 13.24 7.05 -14.74
N LEU A 178 13.29 5.74 -15.01
CA LEU A 178 14.28 5.14 -15.90
C LEU A 178 13.99 5.33 -17.39
N ALA A 179 12.76 5.71 -17.77
CA ALA A 179 12.34 5.81 -19.17
C ALA A 179 13.14 6.82 -20.01
N GLY A 180 13.78 7.81 -19.36
CA GLY A 180 14.70 8.76 -20.00
C GLY A 180 16.09 8.21 -20.31
N SER A 181 16.38 6.95 -19.97
CA SER A 181 17.69 6.33 -20.11
C SER A 181 17.66 5.04 -20.94
N THR A 182 18.83 4.43 -21.13
CA THR A 182 18.94 3.08 -21.67
C THR A 182 18.80 1.99 -20.60
N LEU A 183 18.66 2.37 -19.33
CA LEU A 183 18.57 1.45 -18.19
C LEU A 183 17.15 0.91 -18.00
N SER A 184 17.08 -0.23 -17.34
CA SER A 184 15.88 -0.97 -17.01
C SER A 184 16.05 -1.64 -15.65
N LEU A 185 14.96 -2.18 -15.10
CA LEU A 185 15.03 -2.96 -13.85
C LEU A 185 15.85 -4.27 -13.97
N LYS A 186 16.35 -4.63 -15.16
CA LYS A 186 17.22 -5.79 -15.37
C LYS A 186 18.70 -5.47 -15.21
N ASP A 187 19.06 -4.18 -15.20
CA ASP A 187 20.42 -3.73 -15.09
C ASP A 187 20.92 -3.82 -13.64
N LYS A 188 22.21 -3.58 -13.41
CA LYS A 188 22.80 -3.70 -12.08
C LYS A 188 22.20 -2.65 -11.16
N ILE A 189 21.98 -3.04 -9.90
CA ILE A 189 21.44 -2.16 -8.86
C ILE A 189 22.27 -0.88 -8.77
N ASP A 190 23.60 -0.98 -8.72
CA ASP A 190 24.49 0.18 -8.65
C ASP A 190 24.32 1.15 -9.83
N ASP A 191 24.17 0.64 -11.05
CA ASP A 191 23.98 1.48 -12.25
C ASP A 191 22.64 2.24 -12.17
N ILE A 192 21.60 1.59 -11.66
CA ILE A 192 20.28 2.20 -11.44
C ILE A 192 20.35 3.25 -10.32
N GLU A 193 21.00 2.96 -9.20
CA GLU A 193 21.15 3.92 -8.09
C GLU A 193 21.93 5.16 -8.52
N VAL A 194 23.03 5.00 -9.26
CA VAL A 194 23.80 6.12 -9.81
C VAL A 194 22.97 6.96 -10.76
N TYR A 195 22.20 6.34 -11.64
CA TYR A 195 21.33 7.08 -12.56
C TYR A 195 20.22 7.84 -11.82
N LEU A 196 19.55 7.22 -10.85
CA LEU A 196 18.54 7.89 -10.04
C LEU A 196 19.11 9.12 -9.33
N MET A 197 20.34 9.02 -8.80
CA MET A 197 21.05 10.15 -8.19
C MET A 197 21.44 11.26 -9.16
N SER A 198 21.45 10.99 -10.47
CA SER A 198 21.74 11.98 -11.52
C SER A 198 20.51 12.71 -12.06
N LEU A 199 19.31 12.33 -11.60
CA LEU A 199 18.07 12.97 -12.03
C LEU A 199 17.90 14.33 -11.35
N GLU A 200 17.55 15.32 -12.17
CA GLU A 200 17.32 16.70 -11.75
C GLU A 200 15.89 17.14 -12.10
N ASP A 201 15.37 18.09 -11.33
CA ASP A 201 14.08 18.76 -11.54
C ASP A 201 12.90 17.80 -11.75
N ILE A 202 12.82 16.76 -10.93
CA ILE A 202 11.76 15.75 -11.00
C ILE A 202 10.51 16.24 -10.27
N CYS A 203 9.43 16.44 -11.03
CA CYS A 203 8.10 16.68 -10.49
C CYS A 203 7.42 15.35 -10.15
N LEU A 204 6.93 15.23 -8.92
CA LEU A 204 6.25 14.02 -8.46
C LEU A 204 5.09 14.36 -7.53
N VAL A 205 4.14 13.42 -7.45
CA VAL A 205 3.02 13.44 -6.53
C VAL A 205 3.19 12.29 -5.56
N TYR A 206 3.07 12.57 -4.26
CA TYR A 206 3.15 11.55 -3.23
C TYR A 206 1.97 11.66 -2.26
N ASN A 207 1.61 10.52 -1.66
CA ASN A 207 0.61 10.47 -0.61
C ASN A 207 1.25 10.91 0.72
N VAL A 208 0.74 11.99 1.32
CA VAL A 208 1.31 12.63 2.51
C VAL A 208 1.31 11.71 3.74
N GLN A 209 0.39 10.75 3.82
CA GLN A 209 0.30 9.82 4.96
C GLN A 209 1.29 8.66 4.83
N THR A 210 1.40 8.08 3.63
CA THR A 210 2.22 6.87 3.40
C THR A 210 3.61 7.17 2.89
N THR A 211 3.84 8.42 2.45
CA THR A 211 5.03 8.89 1.71
C THR A 211 5.34 8.09 0.45
N ASN A 212 4.37 7.34 -0.07
CA ASN A 212 4.50 6.63 -1.33
C ASN A 212 4.29 7.61 -2.48
N ILE A 213 5.17 7.53 -3.48
CA ILE A 213 4.99 8.23 -4.74
C ILE A 213 3.80 7.59 -5.46
N THR A 214 2.79 8.39 -5.77
CA THR A 214 1.63 7.93 -6.54
C THR A 214 1.84 8.19 -8.03
N LYS A 215 2.55 9.27 -8.39
CA LYS A 215 2.80 9.64 -9.78
C LYS A 215 4.12 10.39 -9.96
N ILE A 216 4.79 10.16 -11.10
CA ILE A 216 5.84 11.03 -11.64
C ILE A 216 5.22 11.84 -12.78
N LEU A 217 5.45 13.15 -12.82
CA LEU A 217 4.80 14.10 -13.74
C LEU A 217 5.62 14.34 -15.02
#